data_AF-A0A7C0VBY2-F1
#
_entry.id   AF-A0A7C0VBY2-F1
#
_cell.length_a   1.000
_cell.length_b   1.000
_cell.length_c   1.000
_cell.angle_alpha   90.00
_cell.angle_beta   90.00
_cell.angle_gamma   90.00
#
_symmetry.space_group_name_H-M   'P 1'
#
loop_
_entity.id
_entity.type
_entity.pdbx_description
1 polymer ?
#
loop_
_entity_poly.entity_id
_entity_poly.type
_entity_poly.pdbx_seq_one_letter_code
_entity_poly.pdbx_strand_id
1 'polypeptide(L)'
;MDKELEEDVLRIALLNAIKHGGKAKVKPTLGRLLAEKPELRVKVGDLVPVVERVVESVNNLTLTEQRRIVEERWPEALAETPEKKEKEITLPPLPNVEKYGRVVTRFAPNPDCALHLGSARAIILSHEYARMYNGKFILRLEDTDPRLKRSALEFFEMIREDLLWLGCKWDEEYIQSDRIPIYYGYAERLLEEGKAYICTCTPKEFRA
;
A
#
# COMPACT_ATOMS: atom_id res chain seq x y z
N MET A 1 14.00 25.41 -38.26
CA MET A 1 13.62 24.67 -37.03
C MET A 1 14.79 24.84 -36.08
N ASP A 2 14.51 25.33 -34.87
CA ASP A 2 15.53 25.96 -34.00
C ASP A 2 16.66 25.01 -33.62
N LYS A 3 17.91 25.47 -33.77
CA LYS A 3 19.09 24.77 -33.25
C LYS A 3 18.97 24.48 -31.75
N GLU A 4 18.31 25.39 -31.03
CA GLU A 4 18.01 25.29 -29.60
C GLU A 4 17.12 24.08 -29.27
N LEU A 5 16.14 23.76 -30.14
CA LEU A 5 15.26 22.62 -29.93
C LEU A 5 15.98 21.28 -30.13
N GLU A 6 16.82 21.16 -31.16
CA GLU A 6 17.63 19.95 -31.36
C GLU A 6 18.60 19.75 -30.20
N GLU A 7 19.13 20.84 -29.62
CA GLU A 7 20.03 20.82 -28.48
C GLU A 7 19.33 20.36 -27.18
N ASP A 8 18.11 20.82 -26.91
CA ASP A 8 17.31 20.32 -25.80
C ASP A 8 16.96 18.84 -25.93
N VAL A 9 16.57 18.41 -27.13
CA VAL A 9 16.25 17.01 -27.41
C VAL A 9 17.49 16.14 -27.22
N LEU A 10 18.66 16.62 -27.65
CA LEU A 10 19.95 15.93 -27.48
C LEU A 10 20.30 15.76 -26.01
N ARG A 11 20.21 16.84 -25.20
CA ARG A 11 20.43 16.77 -23.75
C ARG A 11 19.52 15.73 -23.10
N ILE A 12 18.22 15.80 -23.35
CA ILE A 12 17.23 14.88 -22.77
C ILE A 12 17.49 13.43 -23.21
N ALA A 13 17.79 13.21 -24.49
CA ALA A 13 18.07 11.89 -25.03
C ALA A 13 19.35 11.29 -24.40
N LEU A 14 20.41 12.07 -24.25
CA LEU A 14 21.65 11.63 -23.60
C LEU A 14 21.43 11.25 -22.13
N LEU A 15 20.72 12.08 -21.35
CA LEU A 15 20.39 11.77 -19.96
C LEU A 15 19.51 10.51 -19.85
N ASN A 16 18.58 10.33 -20.78
CA ASN A 16 17.77 9.11 -20.86
C ASN A 16 18.63 7.88 -21.18
N ALA A 17 19.54 7.98 -22.14
CA ALA A 17 20.46 6.90 -22.49
C ALA A 17 21.35 6.50 -21.31
N ILE A 18 21.98 7.47 -20.64
CA ILE A 18 22.86 7.23 -19.48
C ILE A 18 22.12 6.50 -18.36
N LYS A 19 20.86 6.89 -18.08
CA LYS A 19 20.00 6.25 -17.07
C LYS A 19 19.61 4.82 -17.44
N HIS A 20 19.61 4.47 -18.73
CA HIS A 20 19.15 3.18 -19.25
C HIS A 20 20.26 2.39 -19.96
N GLY A 21 21.50 2.48 -19.45
CA GLY A 21 22.60 1.63 -19.91
C GLY A 21 23.04 1.91 -21.35
N GLY A 22 22.91 3.15 -21.80
CA GLY A 22 23.34 3.63 -23.13
C GLY A 22 22.25 3.64 -24.19
N LYS A 23 20.98 3.36 -23.83
CA LYS A 23 19.86 3.31 -24.77
C LYS A 23 18.76 4.31 -24.44
N ALA A 24 18.72 5.40 -25.20
CA ALA A 24 17.63 6.36 -25.20
C ALA A 24 16.37 5.78 -25.86
N LYS A 25 15.20 6.25 -25.42
CA LYS A 25 13.89 5.89 -25.98
C LYS A 25 13.11 7.16 -26.36
N VAL A 26 12.50 7.12 -27.56
CA VAL A 26 11.73 8.24 -28.14
C VAL A 26 10.60 8.71 -27.21
N LYS A 27 9.76 7.78 -26.71
CA LYS A 27 8.60 8.14 -25.86
C LYS A 27 9.01 8.87 -24.56
N PRO A 28 9.95 8.37 -23.74
CA PRO A 28 10.47 9.11 -22.59
C PRO A 28 11.09 10.46 -22.93
N THR A 29 11.91 10.54 -23.99
CA THR A 29 12.55 11.79 -24.42
C THR A 29 11.51 12.83 -24.81
N LEU A 30 10.53 12.46 -25.64
CA LEU A 30 9.43 13.34 -26.03
C LEU A 30 8.58 13.77 -24.83
N GLY A 31 8.26 12.82 -23.92
CA GLY A 31 7.50 13.12 -22.72
C GLY A 31 8.19 14.12 -21.79
N ARG A 32 9.51 14.01 -21.63
CA ARG A 32 10.31 14.96 -20.84
C ARG A 32 10.40 16.33 -21.51
N LEU A 33 10.61 16.37 -22.82
CA LEU A 33 10.62 17.63 -23.60
C LEU A 33 9.30 18.40 -23.43
N LEU A 34 8.16 17.72 -23.54
CA LEU A 34 6.83 18.33 -23.38
C LEU A 34 6.49 18.70 -21.93
N ALA A 35 7.23 18.18 -20.95
CA ALA A 35 7.11 18.58 -19.55
C ALA A 35 7.93 19.84 -19.26
N GLU A 36 9.12 19.98 -19.86
CA GLU A 36 9.98 21.16 -19.76
C GLU A 36 9.46 22.33 -20.60
N LYS A 37 8.87 22.05 -21.77
CA LYS A 37 8.35 23.03 -22.73
C LYS A 37 6.89 22.72 -23.13
N PRO A 38 5.89 23.02 -22.27
CA PRO A 38 4.48 22.69 -22.53
C PRO A 38 3.89 23.30 -23.80
N GLU A 39 4.41 24.44 -24.26
CA GLU A 39 4.02 25.13 -25.50
C GLU A 39 4.24 24.30 -26.77
N LEU A 40 5.17 23.33 -26.72
CA LEU A 40 5.47 22.44 -27.83
C LEU A 40 4.39 21.38 -28.07
N ARG A 41 3.40 21.23 -27.16
CA ARG A 41 2.27 20.29 -27.31
C ARG A 41 1.41 20.53 -28.55
N VAL A 42 1.40 21.75 -29.07
CA VAL A 42 0.62 22.10 -30.27
C VAL A 42 1.29 21.56 -31.54
N LYS A 43 2.59 21.26 -31.52
CA LYS A 43 3.40 20.85 -32.68
C LYS A 43 4.01 19.46 -32.53
N VAL A 44 3.40 18.57 -31.73
CA VAL A 44 3.96 17.25 -31.42
C VAL A 44 4.29 16.45 -32.69
N GLY A 45 3.43 16.51 -33.71
CA GLY A 45 3.66 15.80 -34.98
C GLY A 45 4.99 16.17 -35.66
N ASP A 46 5.40 17.44 -35.58
CA ASP A 46 6.65 17.93 -36.19
C ASP A 46 7.88 17.58 -35.34
N LEU A 47 7.68 17.31 -34.04
CA LEU A 47 8.75 16.98 -33.10
C LEU A 47 9.17 15.51 -33.16
N VAL A 48 8.22 14.59 -33.46
CA VAL A 48 8.50 13.15 -33.45
C VAL A 48 9.69 12.79 -34.36
N PRO A 49 9.76 13.24 -35.63
CA PRO A 49 10.89 12.90 -36.51
C PRO A 49 12.23 13.47 -36.03
N VAL A 50 12.21 14.59 -35.30
CA VAL A 50 13.42 15.20 -34.71
C VAL A 50 13.89 14.36 -33.53
N VAL A 51 12.98 14.01 -32.63
CA VAL A 51 13.28 13.18 -31.45
C VAL A 51 13.76 11.79 -31.88
N GLU A 52 13.15 11.18 -32.88
CA GLU A 52 13.58 9.88 -33.42
C GLU A 52 15.02 9.92 -33.94
N ARG A 53 15.34 10.91 -34.77
CA ARG A 53 16.67 11.10 -35.34
C ARG A 53 17.73 11.32 -34.26
N VAL A 54 17.42 12.17 -33.28
CA VAL A 54 18.37 12.46 -32.19
C VAL A 54 18.55 11.24 -31.29
N VAL A 55 17.48 10.53 -30.94
CA VAL A 55 17.56 9.29 -30.16
C VAL A 55 18.37 8.22 -30.89
N GLU A 56 18.20 8.07 -32.19
CA GLU A 56 19.02 7.17 -33.01
C GLU A 56 20.49 7.57 -32.98
N SER A 57 20.79 8.87 -33.17
CA SER A 57 22.17 9.38 -33.10
C SER A 57 22.83 9.11 -31.74
N VAL A 58 22.10 9.30 -30.63
CA VAL A 58 22.58 9.04 -29.27
C VAL A 58 22.81 7.55 -29.05
N ASN A 59 21.94 6.69 -29.57
CA ASN A 59 22.03 5.23 -29.44
C ASN A 59 23.19 4.59 -30.23
N ASN A 60 23.78 5.33 -31.17
CA ASN A 60 24.98 4.97 -31.91
C ASN A 60 26.28 5.36 -31.17
N LEU A 61 26.19 6.18 -30.12
CA LEU A 61 27.33 6.52 -29.26
C LEU A 61 27.53 5.46 -28.18
N THR A 62 28.77 5.26 -27.76
CA THR A 62 29.08 4.45 -26.57
C THR A 62 28.68 5.18 -25.30
N LEU A 63 28.42 4.43 -24.22
CA LEU A 63 28.04 5.01 -22.92
C LEU A 63 29.11 6.00 -22.40
N THR A 64 30.39 5.74 -22.68
CA THR A 64 31.50 6.62 -22.32
C THR A 64 31.45 7.93 -23.08
N GLU A 65 31.20 7.89 -24.39
CA GLU A 65 31.04 9.09 -25.23
C GLU A 65 29.81 9.90 -24.82
N GLN A 66 28.69 9.23 -24.53
CA GLN A 66 27.48 9.88 -24.04
C GLN A 66 27.73 10.64 -22.75
N ARG A 67 28.40 10.02 -21.76
CA ARG A 67 28.78 10.67 -20.49
C ARG A 67 29.70 11.87 -20.73
N ARG A 68 30.73 11.70 -21.55
CA ARG A 68 31.67 12.78 -21.89
C ARG A 68 30.94 13.99 -22.50
N ILE A 69 30.02 13.77 -23.44
CA ILE A 69 29.26 14.85 -24.07
C ILE A 69 28.41 15.60 -23.04
N VAL A 70 27.77 14.89 -22.11
CA VAL A 70 26.98 15.53 -21.06
C VAL A 70 27.87 16.29 -20.08
N GLU A 71 29.02 15.73 -19.68
CA GLU A 71 29.98 16.39 -18.78
C GLU A 71 30.56 17.68 -19.41
N GLU A 72 30.85 17.66 -20.71
CA GLU A 72 31.40 18.81 -21.43
C GLU A 72 30.37 19.93 -21.67
N ARG A 73 29.10 19.58 -21.89
CA ARG A 73 28.07 20.53 -22.35
C ARG A 73 27.03 20.90 -21.29
N TRP A 74 26.71 19.99 -20.38
CA TRP A 74 25.70 20.14 -19.33
C TRP A 74 26.16 19.46 -18.03
N PRO A 75 27.28 19.89 -17.42
CA PRO A 75 27.82 19.28 -16.21
C PRO A 75 26.80 19.27 -15.05
N GLU A 76 25.92 20.26 -14.97
CA GLU A 76 24.84 20.36 -13.99
C GLU A 76 23.76 19.28 -14.17
N ALA A 77 23.55 18.77 -15.38
CA ALA A 77 22.49 17.82 -15.68
C ALA A 77 22.78 16.40 -15.16
N LEU A 78 24.03 16.09 -14.81
CA LEU A 78 24.40 14.86 -14.12
C LEU A 78 24.17 14.92 -12.61
N ALA A 79 24.06 16.14 -12.04
CA ALA A 79 23.72 16.34 -10.63
C ALA A 79 22.20 16.25 -10.40
N GLU A 80 21.38 16.56 -11.41
CA GLU A 80 19.93 16.40 -11.38
C GLU A 80 19.50 14.96 -11.66
N THR A 81 19.78 14.03 -10.74
CA THR A 81 18.82 12.95 -10.56
C THR A 81 17.63 13.57 -9.83
N PRO A 82 16.46 13.76 -10.47
CA PRO A 82 15.26 14.06 -9.69
C PRO A 82 15.06 12.85 -8.79
N GLU A 83 15.33 13.04 -7.50
CA GLU A 83 14.86 12.13 -6.47
C GLU A 83 13.41 11.86 -6.82
N LYS A 84 13.07 10.59 -7.06
CA LYS A 84 11.67 10.21 -7.02
C LYS A 84 11.23 10.65 -5.63
N LYS A 85 10.49 11.76 -5.55
CA LYS A 85 9.63 12.02 -4.39
C LYS A 85 8.70 10.81 -4.36
N GLU A 86 9.08 9.80 -3.62
CA GLU A 86 8.18 8.72 -3.24
C GLU A 86 7.01 9.45 -2.62
N LYS A 87 5.89 9.48 -3.34
CA LYS A 87 4.65 9.95 -2.73
C LYS A 87 4.43 8.98 -1.58
N GLU A 88 4.60 9.46 -0.38
CA GLU A 88 4.33 8.70 0.84
C GLU A 88 2.86 8.28 0.75
N ILE A 89 2.62 7.01 0.43
CA ILE A 89 1.26 6.48 0.34
C ILE A 89 0.82 6.28 1.78
N THR A 90 0.15 7.27 2.34
CA THR A 90 -0.39 7.21 3.70
C THR A 90 -1.82 6.69 3.67
N LEU A 91 -2.24 6.03 4.76
CA LEU A 91 -3.65 5.66 4.95
C LEU A 91 -4.52 6.94 5.09
N PRO A 92 -5.76 6.92 4.58
CA PRO A 92 -6.68 8.04 4.80
C PRO A 92 -7.01 8.14 6.29
N PRO A 93 -7.33 9.34 6.81
CA PRO A 93 -7.69 9.49 8.21
C PRO A 93 -9.00 8.78 8.55
N LEU A 94 -9.11 8.26 9.77
CA LEU A 94 -10.36 7.69 10.30
C LEU A 94 -11.41 8.80 10.49
N PRO A 95 -12.69 8.53 10.18
CA PRO A 95 -13.75 9.50 10.41
C PRO A 95 -14.04 9.65 11.90
N ASN A 96 -14.35 10.88 12.34
CA ASN A 96 -14.73 11.22 13.71
C ASN A 96 -13.67 10.89 14.79
N VAL A 97 -12.39 10.77 14.42
CA VAL A 97 -11.34 10.38 15.38
C VAL A 97 -11.23 11.35 16.55
N GLU A 98 -11.52 12.63 16.31
CA GLU A 98 -11.54 13.71 17.30
C GLU A 98 -12.60 13.53 18.40
N LYS A 99 -13.62 12.70 18.18
CA LYS A 99 -14.65 12.40 19.19
C LYS A 99 -14.18 11.39 20.24
N TYR A 100 -13.07 10.71 20.00
CA TYR A 100 -12.59 9.62 20.84
C TYR A 100 -11.19 9.94 21.38
N GLY A 101 -10.98 9.72 22.67
CA GLY A 101 -9.68 10.02 23.31
C GLY A 101 -8.53 9.09 22.89
N ARG A 102 -8.84 7.92 22.33
CA ARG A 102 -7.84 6.95 21.86
C ARG A 102 -8.43 6.02 20.80
N VAL A 103 -7.67 5.78 19.73
CA VAL A 103 -8.00 4.75 18.73
C VAL A 103 -7.65 3.38 19.27
N VAL A 104 -8.59 2.44 19.20
CA VAL A 104 -8.36 1.03 19.56
C VAL A 104 -8.88 0.17 18.43
N THR A 105 -8.01 -0.58 17.78
CA THR A 105 -8.34 -1.52 16.70
C THR A 105 -8.17 -2.95 17.18
N ARG A 106 -8.73 -3.92 16.45
CA ARG A 106 -8.49 -5.34 16.73
C ARG A 106 -8.45 -6.20 15.48
N PHE A 107 -7.57 -7.19 15.49
CA PHE A 107 -7.65 -8.36 14.62
C PHE A 107 -8.32 -9.50 15.38
N ALA A 108 -9.36 -10.09 14.80
CA ALA A 108 -10.21 -11.06 15.49
C ALA A 108 -10.38 -12.37 14.70
N PRO A 109 -9.34 -13.22 14.60
CA PRO A 109 -9.40 -14.49 13.89
C PRO A 109 -10.07 -15.57 14.75
N ASN A 110 -10.64 -16.58 14.09
CA ASN A 110 -10.96 -17.84 14.77
C ASN A 110 -9.70 -18.71 14.73
N PRO A 111 -9.33 -19.39 15.83
CA PRO A 111 -8.16 -20.27 15.86
C PRO A 111 -8.49 -21.67 15.32
N ASP A 112 -9.07 -21.76 14.12
CA ASP A 112 -9.53 -22.98 13.45
C ASP A 112 -8.73 -23.34 12.19
N CYS A 113 -7.93 -22.41 11.67
CA CYS A 113 -6.99 -22.64 10.57
C CYS A 113 -5.83 -21.64 10.59
N ALA A 114 -4.79 -21.92 9.80
CA ALA A 114 -3.67 -21.02 9.59
C ALA A 114 -4.11 -19.74 8.87
N LEU A 115 -3.43 -18.62 9.15
CA LEU A 115 -3.71 -17.37 8.44
C LEU A 115 -3.27 -17.48 6.98
N HIS A 116 -4.00 -16.80 6.10
CA HIS A 116 -3.69 -16.70 4.68
C HIS A 116 -3.44 -15.24 4.28
N LEU A 117 -2.98 -14.99 3.06
CA LEU A 117 -2.67 -13.64 2.57
C LEU A 117 -3.83 -12.64 2.70
N GLY A 118 -5.08 -13.10 2.60
CA GLY A 118 -6.26 -12.26 2.85
C GLY A 118 -6.34 -11.68 4.28
N SER A 119 -5.80 -12.39 5.27
CA SER A 119 -5.76 -11.98 6.67
C SER A 119 -4.77 -10.84 6.87
N ALA A 120 -3.64 -10.86 6.14
CA ALA A 120 -2.60 -9.84 6.22
C ALA A 120 -3.16 -8.44 5.98
N ARG A 121 -4.11 -8.28 5.05
CA ARG A 121 -4.76 -6.98 4.80
C ARG A 121 -5.47 -6.45 6.06
N ALA A 122 -6.26 -7.28 6.73
CA ALA A 122 -6.99 -6.86 7.92
C ALA A 122 -6.04 -6.58 9.10
N ILE A 123 -4.99 -7.40 9.25
CA ILE A 123 -3.96 -7.26 10.29
C ILE A 123 -3.21 -5.96 10.10
N ILE A 124 -2.61 -5.75 8.93
CA ILE A 124 -1.77 -4.59 8.62
C ILE A 124 -2.60 -3.32 8.74
N LEU A 125 -3.80 -3.25 8.14
CA LEU A 125 -4.64 -2.05 8.24
C LEU A 125 -5.01 -1.74 9.69
N SER A 126 -5.40 -2.74 10.48
CA SER A 126 -5.76 -2.52 11.88
C SER A 126 -4.55 -2.08 12.70
N HIS A 127 -3.39 -2.69 12.48
CA HIS A 127 -2.13 -2.35 13.13
C HIS A 127 -1.68 -0.94 12.78
N GLU A 128 -1.61 -0.61 11.48
CA GLU A 128 -1.17 0.71 11.00
C GLU A 128 -2.09 1.83 11.48
N TYR A 129 -3.41 1.62 11.51
CA TYR A 129 -4.31 2.61 12.11
C TYR A 129 -4.07 2.80 13.60
N ALA A 130 -3.79 1.73 14.36
CA ALA A 130 -3.41 1.89 15.75
C ALA A 130 -2.10 2.69 15.89
N ARG A 131 -1.09 2.43 15.05
CA ARG A 131 0.19 3.15 15.10
C ARG A 131 0.06 4.60 14.69
N MET A 132 -0.66 4.88 13.59
CA MET A 132 -0.93 6.22 13.07
C MET A 132 -1.54 7.16 14.13
N TYR A 133 -2.37 6.62 15.03
CA TYR A 133 -3.07 7.39 16.06
C TYR A 133 -2.55 7.15 17.48
N ASN A 134 -1.34 6.56 17.64
CA ASN A 134 -0.77 6.21 18.94
C ASN A 134 -1.77 5.45 19.86
N GLY A 135 -2.53 4.56 19.22
CA GLY A 135 -3.67 3.83 19.77
C GLY A 135 -3.29 2.54 20.48
N LYS A 136 -4.19 1.56 20.42
CA LYS A 136 -3.94 0.16 20.76
C LYS A 136 -4.39 -0.77 19.64
N PHE A 137 -3.64 -1.84 19.41
CA PHE A 137 -3.97 -2.93 18.53
C PHE A 137 -4.18 -4.21 19.37
N ILE A 138 -5.38 -4.77 19.30
CA ILE A 138 -5.77 -5.94 20.10
C ILE A 138 -5.78 -7.20 19.22
N LEU A 139 -5.18 -8.29 19.72
CA LEU A 139 -5.42 -9.63 19.19
C LEU A 139 -6.57 -10.27 19.96
N ARG A 140 -7.65 -10.66 19.27
CA ARG A 140 -8.82 -11.27 19.90
C ARG A 140 -9.17 -12.61 19.27
N LEU A 141 -8.88 -13.70 19.96
CA LEU A 141 -9.07 -15.05 19.47
C LEU A 141 -10.54 -15.46 19.67
N GLU A 142 -11.28 -15.57 18.57
CA GLU A 142 -12.73 -15.85 18.53
C GLU A 142 -12.98 -17.38 18.55
N ASP A 143 -12.86 -17.99 19.73
CA ASP A 143 -12.94 -19.45 19.95
C ASP A 143 -14.30 -19.92 20.51
N THR A 144 -15.38 -19.16 20.26
CA THR A 144 -16.70 -19.43 20.85
C THR A 144 -17.55 -20.45 20.11
N ASP A 145 -17.14 -20.91 18.92
CA ASP A 145 -17.88 -21.91 18.14
C ASP A 145 -17.18 -23.28 18.16
N PRO A 146 -17.51 -24.14 19.13
CA PRO A 146 -16.90 -25.46 19.24
C PRO A 146 -17.36 -26.46 18.16
N ARG A 147 -18.35 -26.10 17.32
CA ARG A 147 -19.00 -27.03 16.37
C ARG A 147 -18.56 -26.80 14.93
N LEU A 148 -18.68 -25.58 14.43
CA LEU A 148 -18.39 -25.26 13.03
C LEU A 148 -16.97 -24.73 12.83
N LYS A 149 -16.39 -24.11 13.85
CA LYS A 149 -15.05 -23.52 13.83
C LYS A 149 -14.21 -24.03 15.00
N ARG A 150 -14.15 -25.36 15.09
CA ARG A 150 -13.49 -26.03 16.20
C ARG A 150 -12.05 -25.56 16.30
N SER A 151 -11.75 -24.89 17.39
CA SER A 151 -10.42 -24.37 17.64
C SER A 151 -9.42 -25.48 17.92
N ALA A 152 -8.19 -25.30 17.47
CA ALA A 152 -7.07 -26.19 17.78
C ALA A 152 -5.91 -25.37 18.34
N LEU A 153 -5.28 -25.88 19.41
CA LEU A 153 -4.20 -25.19 20.13
C LEU A 153 -3.04 -24.78 19.22
N GLU A 154 -2.76 -25.58 18.19
CA GLU A 154 -1.74 -25.27 17.17
C GLU A 154 -2.00 -23.92 16.48
N PHE A 155 -3.26 -23.58 16.18
CA PHE A 155 -3.58 -22.35 15.48
C PHE A 155 -3.49 -21.12 16.38
N PHE A 156 -3.60 -21.26 17.71
CA PHE A 156 -3.36 -20.14 18.63
C PHE A 156 -1.92 -19.64 18.48
N GLU A 157 -0.95 -20.56 18.53
CA GLU A 157 0.46 -20.21 18.41
C GLU A 157 0.82 -19.77 16.99
N MET A 158 0.32 -20.47 15.95
CA MET A 158 0.58 -20.06 14.56
C MET A 158 0.08 -18.64 14.28
N ILE A 159 -1.11 -18.25 14.77
CA ILE A 159 -1.64 -16.89 14.61
C ILE A 159 -0.69 -15.87 15.25
N ARG A 160 -0.19 -16.15 16.47
CA ARG A 160 0.74 -15.26 17.17
C ARG A 160 2.06 -15.12 16.40
N GLU A 161 2.60 -16.23 15.92
CA GLU A 161 3.83 -16.27 15.13
C GLU A 161 3.68 -15.49 13.82
N ASP A 162 2.58 -15.67 13.09
CA ASP A 162 2.29 -14.97 11.84
C ASP A 162 2.17 -13.46 12.04
N LEU A 163 1.52 -13.01 13.13
CA LEU A 163 1.43 -11.58 13.45
C LEU A 163 2.81 -10.98 13.77
N LEU A 164 3.65 -11.71 14.52
CA LEU A 164 5.01 -11.28 14.83
C LEU A 164 5.88 -11.26 13.55
N TRP A 165 5.73 -12.25 12.67
CA TRP A 165 6.41 -12.31 11.38
C TRP A 165 6.04 -11.13 10.48
N LEU A 166 4.78 -10.71 10.49
CA LEU A 166 4.31 -9.50 9.80
C LEU A 166 4.77 -8.19 10.47
N GLY A 167 5.46 -8.23 11.61
CA GLY A 167 5.84 -7.05 12.39
C GLY A 167 4.67 -6.36 13.10
N CYS A 168 3.50 -7.02 13.16
CA CYS A 168 2.26 -6.47 13.70
C CYS A 168 2.04 -6.93 15.15
N LYS A 169 2.89 -6.47 16.07
CA LYS A 169 2.78 -6.81 17.50
C LYS A 169 1.53 -6.17 18.11
N TRP A 170 0.75 -6.95 18.86
CA TRP A 170 -0.43 -6.48 19.59
C TRP A 170 -0.06 -5.94 20.99
N ASP A 171 -0.89 -5.04 21.50
CA ASP A 171 -0.76 -4.45 22.84
C ASP A 171 -1.53 -5.24 23.90
N GLU A 172 -2.63 -5.89 23.51
CA GLU A 172 -3.49 -6.69 24.39
C GLU A 172 -4.00 -7.93 23.66
N GLU A 173 -4.18 -9.02 24.40
CA GLU A 173 -4.69 -10.28 23.90
C GLU A 173 -5.91 -10.73 24.70
N TYR A 174 -6.93 -11.23 24.00
CA TYR A 174 -8.12 -11.81 24.62
C TYR A 174 -8.56 -13.08 23.94
N ILE A 175 -8.80 -14.13 24.73
CA ILE A 175 -9.48 -15.34 24.31
C ILE A 175 -10.96 -15.18 24.66
N GLN A 176 -11.87 -15.45 23.71
CA GLN A 176 -13.29 -15.18 23.93
C GLN A 176 -13.96 -16.22 24.85
N SER A 177 -13.51 -17.47 24.85
CA SER A 177 -14.01 -18.50 25.77
C SER A 177 -13.75 -18.17 27.24
N ASP A 178 -12.64 -17.53 27.58
CA ASP A 178 -12.35 -17.03 28.94
C ASP A 178 -13.33 -15.94 29.41
N ARG A 179 -14.07 -15.35 28.47
CA ARG A 179 -14.97 -14.21 28.71
C ARG A 179 -16.44 -14.59 28.68
N ILE A 180 -16.76 -15.88 28.56
CA ILE A 180 -18.13 -16.41 28.61
C ILE A 180 -18.92 -15.88 29.82
N PRO A 181 -18.36 -15.78 31.05
CA PRO A 181 -19.10 -15.21 32.18
C PRO A 181 -19.58 -13.77 31.95
N ILE A 182 -18.81 -12.96 31.23
CA ILE A 182 -19.20 -11.59 30.88
C ILE A 182 -20.43 -11.63 29.97
N TYR A 183 -20.41 -12.50 28.94
CA TYR A 183 -21.51 -12.60 27.99
C TYR A 183 -22.79 -13.11 28.62
N TYR A 184 -22.71 -14.08 29.53
CA TYR A 184 -23.85 -14.54 30.32
C TYR A 184 -24.45 -13.39 31.15
N GLY A 185 -23.62 -12.60 31.85
CA GLY A 185 -24.12 -11.45 32.60
C GLY A 185 -24.75 -10.35 31.72
N TYR A 186 -24.37 -10.22 30.45
CA TYR A 186 -25.10 -9.36 29.50
C TYR A 186 -26.40 -10.02 29.02
N ALA A 187 -26.40 -11.33 28.77
CA ALA A 187 -27.59 -12.07 28.35
C ALA A 187 -28.69 -12.03 29.41
N GLU A 188 -28.34 -12.23 30.69
CA GLU A 188 -29.28 -12.11 31.82
C GLU A 188 -29.89 -10.71 31.89
N ARG A 189 -29.07 -9.65 31.81
CA ARG A 189 -29.58 -8.28 31.78
C ARG A 189 -30.51 -8.00 30.60
N LEU A 190 -30.20 -8.53 29.42
CA LEU A 190 -31.07 -8.38 28.26
C LEU A 190 -32.41 -9.10 28.44
N LEU A 191 -32.44 -10.24 29.14
CA LEU A 191 -33.67 -10.94 29.50
C LEU A 191 -34.48 -10.13 30.54
N GLU A 192 -33.82 -9.60 31.57
CA GLU A 192 -34.45 -8.77 32.61
C GLU A 192 -35.04 -7.47 32.02
N GLU A 193 -34.35 -6.84 31.08
CA GLU A 193 -34.82 -5.63 30.40
C GLU A 193 -35.90 -5.90 29.32
N GLY A 194 -36.28 -7.16 29.11
CA GLY A 194 -37.25 -7.54 28.07
C GLY A 194 -36.74 -7.32 26.64
N LYS A 195 -35.42 -7.23 26.45
CA LYS A 195 -34.74 -7.03 25.14
C LYS A 195 -34.29 -8.35 24.50
N ALA A 196 -34.42 -9.47 25.19
CA ALA A 196 -34.19 -10.81 24.70
C ALA A 196 -35.25 -11.78 25.25
N TYR A 197 -35.38 -12.95 24.63
CA TYR A 197 -36.24 -14.04 25.11
C TYR A 197 -35.63 -15.40 24.76
N ILE A 198 -36.08 -16.45 25.45
CA ILE A 198 -35.68 -17.83 25.17
C ILE A 198 -36.66 -18.44 24.17
N CYS A 199 -36.19 -18.67 22.95
CA CYS A 199 -36.97 -19.37 21.93
C CYS A 199 -36.88 -20.89 22.14
N THR A 200 -38.03 -21.55 22.24
CA THR A 200 -38.15 -23.02 22.37
C THR A 200 -38.64 -23.70 21.09
N CYS A 201 -38.90 -22.93 20.04
CA CYS A 201 -39.28 -23.46 18.72
C CYS A 201 -38.14 -24.28 18.11
N THR A 202 -38.47 -25.25 17.28
CA THR A 202 -37.45 -25.90 16.44
C THR A 202 -36.88 -24.90 15.42
N PRO A 203 -35.63 -25.08 14.93
CA PRO A 203 -35.07 -24.18 13.91
C PRO A 203 -35.91 -24.10 12.61
N LYS A 204 -36.67 -25.15 12.28
CA LYS A 204 -37.57 -25.15 11.12
C LYS A 204 -38.81 -24.29 11.37
N GLU A 205 -39.44 -24.42 12.54
CA GLU A 205 -40.60 -23.62 12.92
C GLU A 205 -40.23 -22.15 13.09
N PHE A 206 -39.04 -21.87 13.62
CA PHE A 206 -38.56 -20.49 13.79
C PHE A 206 -38.28 -19.77 12.46
N ARG A 207 -37.87 -20.51 11.42
CA ARG A 207 -37.56 -19.95 10.10
C ARG A 207 -38.77 -19.78 9.18
N ALA A 208 -39.86 -20.48 9.46
CA ALA A 208 -41.06 -20.51 8.64
C ALA A 208 -41.86 -19.21 8.77
#